data_AF-D2V6P3-F1
#
_entry.id   AF-D2V6P3-F1
#
_cell.length_a   1.000
_cell.length_b   1.000
_cell.length_c   1.000
_cell.angle_alpha   90.00
_cell.angle_beta   90.00
_cell.angle_gamma   90.00
#
_symmetry.space_group_name_H-M   'P 1'
#
loop_
_entity.id
_entity.type
_entity.pdbx_description
1 polymer ?
#
loop_
_entity_poly.entity_id
_entity_poly.type
_entity_poly.pdbx_seq_one_letter_code
_entity_poly.pdbx_strand_id
1 'polypeptide(L)' 'IIHRDLKPGNILIDINLTPKICDFGLSRVWNNSFSNQSAPTMNVGTFFYLANEMISGDQYNHKVDVYSFGI' A
#
# COMPACT_ATOMS: atom_id res chain seq x y z
N ILE A 1 3.62 -5.46 6.92
CA ILE A 1 3.46 -5.50 5.44
C ILE A 1 2.94 -4.13 5.03
N ILE A 2 3.32 -3.65 3.86
CA ILE A 2 2.78 -2.45 3.20
C ILE A 2 1.98 -2.94 1.99
N HIS A 3 0.72 -2.53 1.83
CA HIS A 3 -0.18 -2.97 0.77
C HIS A 3 0.17 -2.36 -0.59
N ARG A 4 0.41 -1.03 -0.63
CA ARG A 4 0.77 -0.25 -1.83
C ARG A 4 -0.30 -0.16 -2.93
N ASP A 5 -1.50 -0.67 -2.70
CA ASP A 5 -2.66 -0.54 -3.62
C ASP A 5 -3.98 -0.63 -2.84
N LEU A 6 -4.03 -0.01 -1.65
CA LEU A 6 -5.25 -0.01 -0.84
C LEU A 6 -6.27 0.95 -1.49
N LYS A 7 -7.45 0.43 -1.83
CA LYS A 7 -8.55 1.17 -2.47
C LYS A 7 -9.87 0.44 -2.22
N PRO A 8 -11.04 1.10 -2.39
CA PRO A 8 -12.34 0.44 -2.25
C PRO A 8 -12.50 -0.83 -3.10
N GLY A 9 -11.94 -0.85 -4.31
CA GLY A 9 -11.94 -2.04 -5.18
C GLY A 9 -11.17 -3.25 -4.64
N ASN A 10 -10.30 -3.06 -3.64
CA ASN A 10 -9.53 -4.11 -2.98
C ASN A 10 -10.06 -4.41 -1.55
N ILE A 11 -11.29 -3.98 -1.26
CA ILE A 11 -12.01 -4.32 -0.02
C ILE A 11 -13.22 -5.17 -0.41
N LEU A 12 -13.14 -6.47 -0.13
CA LEU A 12 -14.23 -7.41 -0.35
C LEU A 12 -15.15 -7.46 0.87
N ILE A 13 -16.44 -7.72 0.64
CA ILE A 13 -17.43 -7.89 1.70
C ILE A 13 -17.86 -9.35 1.72
N ASP A 14 -17.80 -9.99 2.89
CA ASP A 14 -18.30 -11.36 3.05
C ASP A 14 -19.80 -11.43 3.36
N ILE A 15 -20.33 -12.64 3.54
CA ILE A 15 -21.77 -12.88 3.81
C ILE A 15 -22.27 -12.20 5.09
N ASN A 16 -21.37 -11.90 6.04
CA ASN A 16 -21.69 -11.24 7.30
C ASN A 16 -21.44 -9.72 7.25
N LEU A 17 -21.35 -9.14 6.05
CA LEU A 17 -21.01 -7.73 5.83
C LEU A 17 -19.67 -7.32 6.47
N THR A 18 -18.75 -8.26 6.66
CA THR A 18 -17.43 -7.96 7.23
C THR A 18 -16.44 -7.61 6.10
N PRO A 19 -15.79 -6.43 6.14
CA PRO A 19 -14.81 -6.05 5.14
C PRO A 19 -13.51 -6.86 5.29
N LYS A 20 -12.96 -7.28 4.15
CA LYS A 20 -11.69 -8.01 4.05
C LYS A 20 -10.82 -7.39 2.96
N ILE A 21 -9.59 -7.06 3.31
CA ILE A 21 -8.61 -6.53 2.37
C ILE A 21 -8.12 -7.69 1.47
N CYS A 22 -8.06 -7.45 0.17
CA CYS A 22 -7.57 -8.40 -0.83
C CYS A 22 -6.50 -7.79 -1.73
N ASP A 23 -5.99 -8.58 -2.68
CA ASP A 23 -5.00 -8.16 -3.69
C ASP A 23 -3.66 -7.64 -3.11
N PHE A 24 -2.92 -8.58 -2.52
CA PHE A 24 -1.56 -8.34 -2.01
C PHE A 24 -0.49 -8.45 -3.10
N GLY A 25 -0.85 -8.42 -4.40
CA GLY A 25 0.10 -8.60 -5.50
C GLY A 25 1.19 -7.52 -5.54
N LEU A 26 0.88 -6.34 -5.02
CA LEU A 26 1.80 -5.22 -4.90
C LEU A 26 2.36 -5.06 -3.48
N SER A 27 2.06 -5.96 -2.54
CA SER A 27 2.49 -5.79 -1.15
C SER A 27 3.99 -6.02 -0.93
N ARG A 28 4.54 -5.41 0.14
CA ARG A 28 5.95 -5.56 0.53
C ARG A 28 6.10 -5.76 2.03
N VAL A 29 7.06 -6.60 2.45
CA VAL A 29 7.44 -6.70 3.86
C VAL A 29 8.32 -5.51 4.21
N TRP A 30 7.87 -4.69 5.16
CA TRP A 30 8.70 -3.64 5.75
C TRP A 30 9.60 -4.27 6.82
N ASN A 31 10.90 -4.32 6.57
CA ASN A 31 11.89 -4.72 7.56
C ASN A 31 12.49 -3.46 8.21
N ASN A 32 12.42 -3.37 9.54
CA ASN A 32 13.06 -2.29 10.32
C ASN A 32 14.60 -2.34 10.28
N SER A 33 15.19 -3.40 9.73
CA SER A 33 16.63 -3.49 9.49
C SER A 33 16.98 -2.62 8.28
N PHE A 34 17.56 -1.44 8.56
CA PHE A 34 18.03 -0.46 7.57
C PHE A 34 18.92 -1.04 6.44
N SER A 35 19.48 -2.24 6.62
CA SER A 35 20.38 -2.89 5.67
C SER A 35 19.70 -3.51 4.44
N ASN A 36 18.38 -3.68 4.43
CA ASN A 36 17.65 -4.43 3.38
C ASN A 36 16.47 -3.67 2.75
N GLN A 37 16.42 -2.34 2.89
CA GLN A 37 15.46 -1.53 2.12
C GLN A 37 15.94 -1.47 0.66
N SER A 38 15.64 -2.51 -0.11
CA SER A 38 15.85 -2.49 -1.56
C SER A 38 15.08 -1.29 -2.13
N ALA A 39 15.65 -0.65 -3.15
CA ALA A 39 15.18 0.63 -3.70
C ALA A 39 13.64 0.72 -3.77
N PRO A 40 13.04 1.87 -3.42
CA PRO A 40 11.60 2.06 -3.50
C PRO A 40 11.14 1.80 -4.94
N THR A 41 10.21 0.86 -5.10
CA THR A 41 9.54 0.67 -6.40
C THR A 41 8.59 1.85 -6.60
N MET A 42 8.79 2.60 -7.67
CA MET A 42 7.99 3.79 -8.02
C MET A 42 6.76 3.41 -8.85
N ASN A 43 5.73 4.27 -8.84
CA ASN A 43 4.56 4.20 -9.73
C ASN A 43 3.80 2.87 -9.70
N VAL A 44 3.75 2.21 -8.53
CA VAL A 44 3.02 0.96 -8.33
C VAL A 44 1.75 1.24 -7.55
N GLY A 45 0.62 0.72 -8.00
CA GLY A 45 -0.69 0.91 -7.37
C GLY A 45 -1.62 1.81 -8.18
N THR A 46 -2.76 2.17 -7.60
CA THR A 46 -3.81 2.96 -8.26
C THR A 46 -3.56 4.45 -8.04
N PHE A 47 -3.28 5.19 -9.13
CA PHE A 47 -2.80 6.58 -9.12
C PHE A 47 -3.52 7.51 -8.13
N PHE A 48 -4.86 7.49 -8.10
CA PHE A 48 -5.65 8.38 -7.24
C PHE A 48 -5.52 8.09 -5.73
N TYR A 49 -5.03 6.91 -5.34
CA TYR A 49 -4.86 6.49 -3.95
C TYR A 49 -3.39 6.53 -3.50
N LEU A 50 -2.46 6.95 -4.37
CA LEU A 50 -1.03 6.97 -4.04
C LEU A 50 -0.65 8.19 -3.20
N ALA A 51 0.13 7.92 -2.15
CA ALA A 51 0.79 8.95 -1.36
C ALA A 51 1.88 9.66 -2.19
N ASN A 52 2.14 10.93 -1.91
CA ASN A 52 3.07 11.74 -2.71
C ASN A 52 4.49 11.15 -2.72
N GLU A 53 4.97 10.63 -1.60
CA GLU A 53 6.28 9.98 -1.50
C GLU A 53 6.42 8.74 -2.42
N MET A 54 5.33 8.04 -2.73
CA MET A 54 5.35 6.94 -3.70
C MET A 54 5.42 7.44 -5.15
N ILE A 55 4.84 8.60 -5.43
CA ILE A 55 4.83 9.24 -6.76
C ILE A 55 6.19 9.90 -7.03
N SER A 56 6.77 10.56 -6.02
CA SER A 56 8.08 11.20 -6.09
C SER A 56 9.25 10.21 -6.06
N GLY A 57 8.99 8.94 -5.75
CA GLY A 57 10.02 7.90 -5.64
C GLY A 57 10.89 8.02 -4.39
N ASP A 58 10.40 8.74 -3.38
CA ASP A 58 11.06 8.89 -2.09
C ASP A 58 11.03 7.57 -1.30
N GLN A 59 11.82 7.51 -0.23
CA GLN A 59 11.66 6.42 0.73
C GLN A 59 10.30 6.52 1.41
N TYR A 60 9.56 5.42 1.38
CA TYR A 60 8.24 5.34 1.98
C TYR A 60 8.13 4.15 2.93
N ASN A 61 7.22 4.23 3.88
CA ASN A 61 6.93 3.17 4.84
C ASN A 61 5.43 2.84 4.86
N HIS A 62 4.95 2.13 5.88
CA HIS A 62 3.53 1.77 6.04
C HIS A 62 2.56 2.97 6.04
N LYS A 63 3.03 4.21 6.21
CA LYS A 63 2.19 5.43 6.19
C LYS A 63 1.55 5.69 4.82
N VAL A 64 2.10 5.14 3.75
CA VAL A 64 1.47 5.24 2.43
C VAL A 64 0.09 4.59 2.39
N ASP A 65 -0.09 3.47 3.09
CA ASP A 65 -1.40 2.81 3.18
C ASP A 65 -2.37 3.62 4.06
N VAL A 66 -1.86 4.38 5.03
CA VAL A 66 -2.66 5.29 5.86
C VAL A 66 -3.18 6.44 5.01
N TYR A 67 -2.36 6.99 4.11
CA TYR A 67 -2.80 7.97 3.12
C TYR A 67 -3.88 7.37 2.21
N SER A 68 -3.61 6.20 1.61
CA SER A 68 -4.57 5.53 0.71
C SER A 68 -5.91 5.21 1.38
N PHE A 69 -5.90 4.89 2.67
CA PHE A 69 -7.12 4.67 3.47
C PHE A 69 -7.95 5.95 3.68
N GLY A 70 -7.31 7.12 3.68
CA GLY A 70 -7.97 8.41 3.88
C GLY A 70 -8.59 9.02 2.63
N ILE A 71 -8.31 8.47 1.44
CA ILE A 71 -8.90 8.85 0.15
C ILE A 71 -10.22 8.11 -0.05
#